data_AF-A0A4Z0EJ92-F1
#
_entry.id   AF-A0A4Z0EJ92-F1
#
_cell.length_a   1.000
_cell.length_b   1.000
_cell.length_c   1.000
_cell.angle_alpha   90.00
_cell.angle_beta   90.00
_cell.angle_gamma   90.00
#
_symmetry.space_group_name_H-M   'P 1'
#
loop_
_entity.id
_entity.type
_entity.pdbx_description
1 polymer ?
#
loop_
_entity_poly.entity_id
_entity_poly.type
_entity_poly.pdbx_seq_one_letter_code
_entity_poly.pdbx_strand_id
1 'polypeptide(L)' 'MKQRLSAKITTILQRAPVVRNLARQKFVAQFVIALLKSRNVQFGEVAQHLNDAVKVASNETRIQEFFRETDLNYLVLA' A
#
# COMPACT_ATOMS: atom_id res chain seq x y z
N MET A 1 -8.88 15.12 -5.32
CA MET A 1 -8.42 14.57 -4.01
C MET A 1 -7.16 13.74 -4.13
N LYS A 2 -7.00 12.95 -5.22
CA LYS A 2 -5.80 12.18 -5.57
C LYS A 2 -4.44 12.88 -5.40
N GLN A 3 -4.30 14.14 -5.85
CA GLN A 3 -3.04 14.89 -5.71
C GLN A 3 -2.65 15.13 -4.24
N ARG A 4 -3.63 15.36 -3.36
CA ARG A 4 -3.41 15.60 -1.93
C ARG A 4 -2.92 14.34 -1.22
N LEU A 5 -3.45 13.17 -1.59
CA LEU A 5 -2.98 11.89 -1.04
C LEU A 5 -1.57 11.54 -1.53
N SER A 6 -1.31 11.69 -2.83
CA SER A 6 0.03 11.45 -3.40
C SER A 6 1.09 12.35 -2.76
N ALA A 7 0.77 13.61 -2.48
CA ALA A 7 1.66 14.54 -1.78
C ALA A 7 1.94 14.05 -0.35
N LYS A 8 0.92 13.63 0.40
CA LYS A 8 1.09 13.08 1.76
C LYS A 8 2.00 11.85 1.79
N ILE A 9 1.80 10.90 0.86
CA ILE A 9 2.66 9.71 0.75
C ILE A 9 4.10 10.10 0.41
N THR A 10 4.28 11.06 -0.51
CA THR A 10 5.62 11.57 -0.87
C THR A 10 6.31 12.20 0.34
N THR A 11 5.61 12.98 1.16
CA THR A 11 6.16 13.57 2.39
C THR A 11 6.60 12.51 3.40
N ILE A 12 5.87 11.40 3.52
CA ILE A 12 6.28 10.26 4.37
C ILE A 12 7.60 9.66 3.84
N LEU A 13 7.68 9.43 2.53
CA LEU A 13 8.88 8.90 1.87
C LEU A 13 10.09 9.84 1.90
N GLN A 14 9.88 11.14 2.09
CA GLN A 14 10.97 12.10 2.30
C GLN A 14 11.54 12.00 3.72
N ARG A 15 10.70 11.65 4.71
CA ARG A 15 11.10 11.51 6.11
C ARG A 15 11.73 10.15 6.42
N ALA A 16 11.38 9.12 5.63
CA ALA A 16 11.96 7.79 5.73
C ALA A 16 13.00 7.60 4.60
N PRO A 17 14.28 7.29 4.89
CA PRO A 17 15.33 7.21 3.86
C PRO A 17 15.26 5.95 2.96
N VAL A 18 14.07 5.34 2.83
CA VAL A 18 13.80 4.16 2.00
C VAL A 18 14.04 4.47 0.53
N VAL A 19 13.69 5.68 0.08
CA VAL A 19 13.92 6.15 -1.31
C VAL A 19 14.45 7.57 -1.28
N ARG A 20 15.70 7.77 -1.70
CA ARG A 20 16.39 9.08 -1.61
C ARG A 20 16.04 10.05 -2.74
N ASN A 21 15.67 9.54 -3.91
CA ASN A 21 15.41 10.37 -5.10
C ASN A 21 13.93 10.81 -5.17
N LEU A 22 13.69 12.11 -5.37
CA LEU A 22 12.33 12.69 -5.40
C LEU A 22 11.44 12.09 -6.51
N ALA A 23 11.98 11.84 -7.70
CA ALA A 23 11.20 11.23 -8.77
C ALA A 23 10.79 9.79 -8.42
N ARG A 24 11.68 9.03 -7.77
CA ARG A 24 11.38 7.69 -7.25
C ARG A 24 10.38 7.73 -6.10
N GLN A 25 10.43 8.72 -5.22
CA GLN A 25 9.42 8.91 -4.16
C GLN A 25 8.02 9.17 -4.76
N LYS A 26 7.95 10.05 -5.77
CA LYS A 26 6.70 10.33 -6.50
C LYS A 26 6.17 9.09 -7.19
N PHE A 27 7.05 8.29 -7.80
CA PHE A 27 6.69 7.02 -8.40
C PHE A 27 6.09 6.06 -7.36
N VAL A 28 6.73 5.86 -6.21
CA VAL A 28 6.20 4.97 -5.15
C VAL A 28 4.82 5.43 -4.70
N ALA A 29 4.60 6.73 -4.53
CA ALA A 29 3.27 7.25 -4.18
C ALA A 29 2.21 6.90 -5.24
N GLN A 30 2.54 7.05 -6.53
CA GLN A 30 1.65 6.67 -7.64
C GLN A 30 1.43 5.15 -7.70
N PHE A 31 2.48 4.37 -7.47
CA PHE A 31 2.45 2.92 -7.50
C PHE A 31 1.56 2.34 -6.41
N VAL A 32 1.67 2.83 -5.16
CA VAL A 32 0.79 2.44 -4.05
C VAL A 32 -0.68 2.76 -4.37
N ILE A 33 -0.96 3.94 -4.94
CA ILE A 33 -2.33 4.29 -5.37
C ILE A 33 -2.84 3.33 -6.45
N ALA A 34 -1.99 2.94 -7.40
CA ALA A 34 -2.34 2.00 -8.46
C ALA A 34 -2.66 0.60 -7.90
N LEU A 35 -1.86 0.10 -6.95
CA LEU A 35 -2.09 -1.18 -6.28
C LEU A 35 -3.45 -1.22 -5.54
N LEU A 36 -3.77 -0.14 -4.81
CA LEU A 36 -5.06 -0.03 -4.12
C LEU A 36 -6.24 -0.09 -5.11
N LYS A 37 -6.12 0.61 -6.25
CA LYS A 37 -7.15 0.64 -7.29
C LYS A 37 -7.30 -0.69 -8.02
N SER A 38 -6.20 -1.36 -8.33
CA SER A 38 -6.24 -2.62 -9.08
C SER A 38 -6.72 -3.79 -8.22
N ARG A 39 -6.62 -3.68 -6.88
CA ARG A 39 -6.80 -4.80 -5.93
C ARG A 39 -5.93 -6.01 -6.27
N ASN A 40 -4.89 -5.80 -7.08
CA ASN A 40 -4.03 -6.86 -7.58
C ASN A 40 -2.89 -7.05 -6.58
N VAL A 41 -3.17 -7.81 -5.53
CA VAL A 41 -2.20 -8.17 -4.50
C VAL A 41 -2.03 -9.68 -4.55
N GLN A 42 -0.81 -10.16 -4.77
CA GLN A 42 -0.50 -11.58 -4.62
C GLN A 42 -0.46 -11.90 -3.13
N PHE A 43 -1.60 -12.31 -2.56
CA PHE A 43 -1.78 -12.46 -1.12
C PHE A 43 -0.74 -13.39 -0.48
N GLY A 44 -0.42 -14.51 -1.12
CA GLY A 44 0.59 -15.45 -0.62
C GLY A 44 1.99 -14.83 -0.52
N GLU A 45 2.42 -14.08 -1.54
CA GLU A 45 3.73 -13.42 -1.55
C GLU A 45 3.78 -12.28 -0.51
N VAL A 46 2.73 -11.47 -0.44
CA VAL A 46 2.66 -10.37 0.54
C VAL A 46 2.58 -10.89 1.97
N ALA A 47 1.92 -12.03 2.19
CA ALA A 47 1.83 -12.66 3.51
C ALA A 47 3.19 -13.08 4.08
N GLN A 48 4.16 -13.41 3.22
CA GLN A 48 5.55 -13.72 3.62
C GLN A 48 6.30 -12.52 4.18
N HIS A 49 5.86 -11.29 3.87
CA HIS A 49 6.58 -10.06 4.16
C HIS A 49 5.80 -9.06 5.03
N LEU A 50 4.58 -9.41 5.47
CA LEU A 50 3.67 -8.47 6.13
C LEU A 50 4.01 -8.26 7.61
N ASN A 51 4.24 -9.35 8.34
CA ASN A 51 4.62 -9.33 9.76
C ASN A 51 5.37 -10.61 10.09
N ASP A 52 6.65 -10.47 10.40
CA ASP A 52 7.57 -11.57 10.65
C ASP A 52 7.33 -12.26 12.00
N ALA A 53 6.55 -11.66 12.90
CA ALA A 53 6.24 -12.19 14.23
C ALA A 53 5.03 -13.14 14.25
N VAL A 54 4.38 -13.40 13.11
CA VAL A 54 3.22 -14.29 13.01
C VAL A 54 3.38 -15.31 11.89
N LYS A 55 2.58 -16.37 11.92
CA LYS A 55 2.56 -17.38 10.85
C LYS A 55 2.08 -16.74 9.54
N VAL A 56 2.71 -17.12 8.43
CA VAL A 56 2.32 -16.69 7.08
C VAL A 56 0.82 -16.89 6.82
N ALA A 57 0.27 -18.05 7.18
CA ALA A 57 -1.16 -18.33 7.04
C ALA A 57 -2.06 -17.32 7.79
N SER A 58 -1.61 -16.82 8.94
CA SER A 58 -2.34 -15.78 9.68
C SER A 58 -2.28 -14.43 8.96
N ASN A 59 -1.14 -14.08 8.34
CA ASN A 59 -1.06 -12.89 7.50
C ASN A 59 -1.98 -13.01 6.28
N GLU A 60 -2.03 -14.18 5.64
CA GLU A 60 -2.91 -14.41 4.49
C GLU A 60 -4.39 -14.27 4.87
N THR A 61 -4.84 -14.88 5.97
CA THR A 61 -6.20 -14.71 6.47
C THR A 61 -6.54 -13.25 6.74
N ARG A 62 -5.63 -12.49 7.38
CA ARG A 62 -5.84 -11.05 7.63
C ARG A 62 -5.95 -10.22 6.37
N ILE A 63 -5.15 -10.53 5.35
CA ILE A 63 -5.23 -9.85 4.04
C ILE A 63 -6.58 -10.16 3.39
N GLN A 64 -7.01 -11.42 3.41
CA GLN A 64 -8.30 -11.85 2.84
C GLN A 64 -9.49 -11.21 3.58
N GLU A 65 -9.46 -11.18 4.92
CA GLU A 65 -10.48 -10.53 5.76
C GLU A 65 -10.54 -9.02 5.50
N PHE A 66 -9.39 -8.35 5.43
CA PHE A 66 -9.33 -6.92 5.10
C PHE A 66 -10.04 -6.61 3.79
N PHE A 67 -9.75 -7.34 2.72
CA PHE A 67 -10.41 -7.11 1.42
C PHE A 67 -11.86 -7.59 1.37
N ARG A 68 -12.28 -8.50 2.26
CA ARG A 68 -13.66 -8.97 2.37
C ARG A 68 -14.55 -7.97 3.11
N GLU A 69 -14.05 -7.38 4.18
CA GLU A 69 -14.86 -6.63 5.15
C GLU A 69 -14.68 -5.12 5.06
N THR A 70 -13.57 -4.66 4.48
CA THR A 70 -13.28 -3.23 4.42
C THR A 70 -13.90 -2.58 3.18
N ASP A 71 -14.77 -1.60 3.40
CA ASP A 71 -15.20 -0.68 2.35
C ASP A 71 -14.17 0.44 2.15
N LEU A 72 -13.35 0.30 1.11
CA LEU A 72 -12.36 1.32 0.74
C LEU A 72 -13.03 2.44 -0.05
N ASN A 73 -13.02 3.66 0.48
CA ASN A 73 -13.52 4.83 -0.23
C ASN A 73 -12.60 5.23 -1.40
N TYR A 74 -12.84 4.61 -2.55
CA TYR A 74 -12.06 4.83 -3.78
C TYR A 74 -12.24 6.23 -4.38
N LEU A 75 -13.27 6.99 -3.99
CA LEU A 75 -13.47 8.38 -4.43
C LEU A 75 -12.32 9.29 -3.98
N VAL A 76 -11.64 8.94 -2.88
CA VAL A 76 -10.45 9.67 -2.41
C VAL A 76 -9.24 9.45 -3.32
N LEU A 77 -9.24 8.34 -4.08
CA LEU A 77 -8.17 7.97 -5.01
C LEU A 77 -8.44 8.47 -6.44
N ALA A 78 -9.64 8.97 -6.74
CA ALA A 78 -10.01 9.62 -7.99
C ALA A 78 -9.43 11.05 -8.08
#